data_AF-A0A8J8FMU0-F1
#
_entry.id   AF-A0A8J8FMU0-F1
#
_cell.length_a   1.000
_cell.length_b   1.000
_cell.length_c   1.000
_cell.angle_alpha   90.00
_cell.angle_beta   90.00
_cell.angle_gamma   90.00
#
_symmetry.space_group_name_H-M   'P 1'
#
loop_
_entity.id
_entity.type
_entity.pdbx_description
1 polymer ?
#
loop_
_entity_poly.entity_id
_entity_poly.type
_entity_poly.pdbx_seq_one_letter_code
_entity_poly.pdbx_strand_id
1 'polypeptide(L)'
;MNSTIEKIEKIEAETKQEQRILACNAWHLVRYVLEHDHEIKVPTKFNAGQFVEWSENYPDLNTEDKINFINQYAMLEKITKNVTARTLVATRIHGRGFFHAAFFTSVGQYLLFLSTITFIFVYLLIVNVTGKVTILTPFCAAGLGTCVFLLRITQEKLKSREFDPAFIPSQLIRLCLGVLAGGSIVLFPDLVKPDKTITDIGNQINLGQGSLAFVLGYAVDIFYAILDNIGGKIKNRNQ
;
A
#
# COMPACT_ATOMS: atom_id res chain seq x y z
N MET A 1 6.05 0.49 -43.50
CA MET A 1 4.99 1.47 -43.18
C MET A 1 4.26 1.10 -41.89
N ASN A 2 3.77 -0.13 -41.74
CA ASN A 2 3.11 -0.58 -40.49
C ASN A 2 4.00 -0.51 -39.23
N SER A 3 5.29 -0.83 -39.33
CA SER A 3 6.20 -0.78 -38.16
C SER A 3 6.56 0.63 -37.68
N THR A 4 6.33 1.66 -38.50
CA THR A 4 6.58 3.06 -38.12
C THR A 4 5.35 3.63 -37.41
N ILE A 5 4.15 3.29 -37.87
CA ILE A 5 2.88 3.69 -37.25
C ILE A 5 2.73 3.05 -35.87
N GLU A 6 3.03 1.76 -35.75
CA GLU A 6 2.97 1.02 -34.48
C GLU A 6 3.97 1.54 -33.42
N LYS A 7 5.13 2.06 -33.86
CA LYS A 7 6.09 2.74 -32.98
C LYS A 7 5.58 4.10 -32.52
N ILE A 8 4.93 4.86 -33.40
CA ILE A 8 4.38 6.18 -33.06
C ILE A 8 3.23 6.04 -32.05
N GLU A 9 2.31 5.10 -32.27
CA GLU A 9 1.21 4.82 -31.33
C GLU A 9 1.72 4.39 -29.95
N LYS A 10 2.78 3.58 -29.91
CA LYS A 10 3.39 3.17 -28.64
C LYS A 10 4.04 4.34 -27.90
N ILE A 11 4.75 5.22 -28.61
CA ILE A 11 5.36 6.43 -28.03
C ILE A 11 4.28 7.39 -27.52
N GLU A 12 3.18 7.54 -28.25
CA GLU A 12 2.03 8.36 -27.84
C GLU A 12 1.34 7.79 -26.59
N ALA A 13 1.18 6.47 -26.52
CA ALA A 13 0.63 5.81 -25.34
C ALA A 13 1.54 5.96 -24.11
N GLU A 14 2.86 5.80 -24.29
CA GLU A 14 3.86 5.98 -23.22
C GLU A 14 3.89 7.43 -22.72
N THR A 15 3.89 8.41 -23.62
CA THR A 15 3.84 9.84 -23.24
C THR A 15 2.55 10.19 -22.51
N LYS A 16 1.38 9.72 -22.98
CA LYS A 16 0.10 9.93 -22.29
C LYS A 16 0.07 9.28 -20.89
N GLN A 17 0.74 8.16 -20.71
CA GLN A 17 0.89 7.52 -19.41
C GLN A 17 1.80 8.34 -18.47
N GLU A 18 2.93 8.85 -18.97
CA GLU A 18 3.81 9.74 -18.20
C GLU A 18 3.12 11.05 -17.79
N GLN A 19 2.31 11.62 -18.68
CA GLN A 19 1.49 12.80 -18.39
C GLN A 19 0.52 12.54 -17.25
N ARG A 20 -0.22 11.41 -17.29
CA ARG A 20 -1.14 11.03 -16.21
C ARG A 20 -0.43 10.89 -14.87
N ILE A 21 0.76 10.30 -14.87
CA ILE A 21 1.57 10.15 -13.65
C ILE A 21 2.01 11.52 -13.13
N LEU A 22 2.44 12.43 -14.00
CA LEU A 22 2.83 13.80 -13.64
C LEU A 22 1.66 14.60 -13.08
N ALA A 23 0.50 14.57 -13.74
CA ALA A 23 -0.72 15.25 -13.30
C ALA A 23 -1.20 14.73 -11.94
N CYS A 24 -1.21 13.40 -11.76
CA CYS A 24 -1.57 12.79 -10.49
C CYS A 24 -0.62 13.24 -9.36
N ASN A 25 0.69 13.20 -9.61
CA ASN A 25 1.68 13.64 -8.62
C ASN A 25 1.57 15.13 -8.30
N ALA A 26 1.33 15.98 -9.30
CA ALA A 26 1.13 17.41 -9.11
C ALA A 26 -0.10 17.70 -8.23
N TRP A 27 -1.21 17.00 -8.48
CA TRP A 27 -2.41 17.05 -7.64
C TRP A 27 -2.11 16.65 -6.19
N HIS A 28 -1.36 15.56 -5.97
CA HIS A 28 -0.96 15.14 -4.63
C HIS A 28 -0.09 16.18 -3.91
N LEU A 29 0.86 16.80 -4.63
CA LEU A 29 1.71 17.86 -4.07
C LEU A 29 0.89 19.08 -3.64
N VAL A 30 -0.04 19.52 -4.49
CA VAL A 30 -0.93 20.65 -4.20
C VAL A 30 -1.82 20.34 -3.00
N ARG A 31 -2.44 19.16 -3.01
CA ARG A 31 -3.31 18.73 -1.91
C ARG A 31 -2.57 18.69 -0.58
N TYR A 32 -1.35 18.13 -0.56
CA TYR A 32 -0.53 18.08 0.65
C TYR A 32 -0.22 19.48 1.18
N VAL A 33 0.13 20.42 0.28
CA VAL A 33 0.39 21.81 0.64
C VAL A 33 -0.86 22.49 1.22
N LEU A 34 -2.04 22.28 0.63
CA LEU A 34 -3.29 22.85 1.12
C LEU A 34 -3.70 22.27 2.47
N GLU A 35 -3.53 20.95 2.67
CA GLU A 35 -3.85 20.28 3.93
C GLU A 35 -2.89 20.68 5.07
N HIS A 36 -1.65 21.04 4.75
CA HIS A 36 -0.59 21.37 5.71
C HIS A 36 -0.12 22.83 5.62
N ASP A 37 -0.98 23.75 5.17
CA ASP A 37 -0.67 25.19 5.00
C ASP A 37 -0.21 25.86 6.31
N HIS A 38 -0.62 25.31 7.46
CA HIS A 38 -0.21 25.75 8.79
C HIS A 38 1.21 25.32 9.18
N GLU A 39 1.75 24.27 8.56
CA GLU A 39 3.10 23.73 8.84
C GLU A 39 4.12 24.15 7.77
N ILE A 40 3.63 24.42 6.56
CA ILE A 40 4.46 24.64 5.38
C ILE A 40 4.39 26.11 4.97
N LYS A 41 5.53 26.80 5.06
CA LYS A 41 5.65 28.16 4.49
C LYS A 41 5.80 28.09 2.98
N VAL A 42 4.69 28.11 2.28
CA VAL A 42 4.65 28.26 0.82
C VAL A 42 5.04 29.69 0.45
N PRO A 43 5.87 29.92 -0.59
CA PRO A 43 6.12 31.28 -1.06
C PRO A 43 4.85 31.91 -1.61
N THR A 44 4.72 33.22 -1.40
CA THR A 44 3.59 34.06 -1.82
C THR A 44 3.30 34.08 -3.33
N LYS A 45 4.13 33.45 -4.17
CA LYS A 45 3.95 33.36 -5.62
C LYS A 45 3.40 32.02 -6.11
N PHE A 46 3.09 31.07 -5.22
CA PHE A 46 2.53 29.78 -5.63
C PHE A 46 1.03 29.89 -5.88
N ASN A 47 0.59 29.59 -7.10
CA ASN A 47 -0.81 29.47 -7.46
C ASN A 47 -1.14 27.99 -7.73
N ALA A 48 -1.85 27.37 -6.78
CA ALA A 48 -2.24 25.97 -6.85
C ALA A 48 -3.08 25.64 -8.10
N GLY A 49 -4.02 26.52 -8.47
CA GLY A 49 -4.90 26.29 -9.62
C GLY A 49 -4.12 26.27 -10.94
N GLN A 50 -3.23 27.25 -11.12
CA GLN A 50 -2.37 27.35 -12.30
C GLN A 50 -1.39 26.17 -12.40
N PHE A 51 -0.86 25.71 -11.27
CA PHE A 51 0.04 24.57 -11.22
C PHE A 51 -0.64 23.24 -11.62
N VAL A 52 -1.88 23.03 -11.18
CA VAL A 52 -2.70 21.87 -11.59
C VAL A 52 -3.00 21.93 -13.09
N GLU A 53 -3.44 23.09 -13.58
CA GLU A 53 -3.74 23.30 -15.00
C GLU A 53 -2.51 23.03 -15.89
N TRP A 54 -1.33 23.47 -15.47
CA TRP A 54 -0.08 23.14 -16.15
C TRP A 54 0.22 21.64 -16.13
N SER A 55 -0.10 20.94 -15.05
CA SER A 55 0.14 19.49 -14.96
C SER A 55 -0.73 18.66 -15.92
N GLU A 56 -1.96 19.12 -16.18
CA GLU A 56 -2.91 18.46 -17.08
C GLU A 56 -2.60 18.72 -18.56
N ASN A 57 -2.02 19.89 -18.86
CA ASN A 57 -1.65 20.31 -20.22
C ASN A 57 -0.19 19.99 -20.58
N TYR A 58 0.61 19.40 -19.68
CA TYR A 58 1.97 18.96 -19.99
C TYR A 58 1.91 17.78 -20.98
N PRO A 59 2.76 17.69 -22.03
CA PRO A 59 3.91 18.53 -22.37
C PRO A 59 3.60 19.68 -23.33
N ASP A 60 2.34 19.89 -23.72
CA ASP A 60 1.90 20.85 -24.75
C ASP A 60 1.91 22.32 -24.29
N LEU A 61 2.54 22.58 -23.15
CA LEU A 61 2.76 23.92 -22.59
C LEU A 61 3.77 24.73 -23.41
N ASN A 62 3.61 26.05 -23.38
CA ASN A 62 4.63 26.98 -23.85
C ASN A 62 5.95 26.78 -23.08
N THR A 63 7.08 27.08 -23.73
CA THR A 63 8.42 26.87 -23.15
C THR A 63 8.59 27.58 -21.80
N GLU A 64 8.02 28.78 -21.64
CA GLU A 64 8.10 29.56 -20.40
C GLU A 64 7.25 28.93 -19.27
N ASP A 65 6.00 28.55 -19.57
CA ASP A 65 5.10 27.87 -18.63
C ASP A 65 5.67 26.52 -18.20
N LYS A 66 6.32 25.81 -19.12
CA LYS A 66 7.00 24.54 -18.84
C LYS A 66 8.14 24.72 -17.84
N ILE A 67 8.96 25.76 -18.00
CA ILE A 67 10.05 26.09 -17.07
C ILE A 67 9.46 26.47 -15.70
N ASN A 68 8.42 27.29 -15.68
CA ASN A 68 7.75 27.70 -14.44
C ASN A 68 7.12 26.52 -13.71
N PHE A 69 6.43 25.63 -14.43
CA PHE A 69 5.87 24.40 -13.90
C PHE A 69 6.96 23.50 -13.31
N ILE A 70 8.06 23.25 -14.03
CA ILE A 70 9.18 22.43 -13.53
C ILE A 70 9.79 23.04 -12.26
N ASN A 71 9.99 24.36 -12.24
CA ASN A 71 10.54 25.07 -11.09
C ASN A 71 9.62 24.99 -9.86
N GLN A 72 8.31 25.20 -10.06
CA GLN A 72 7.32 25.06 -8.99
C GLN A 72 7.20 23.61 -8.54
N TYR A 73 7.24 22.65 -9.46
CA TYR A 73 7.18 21.23 -9.16
C TYR A 73 8.37 20.80 -8.30
N ALA A 74 9.59 21.17 -8.71
CA ALA A 74 10.82 20.86 -7.97
C ALA A 74 10.83 21.56 -6.60
N MET A 75 10.29 22.78 -6.52
CA MET A 75 10.14 23.49 -5.26
C MET A 75 9.16 22.80 -4.32
N LEU A 76 7.97 22.45 -4.80
CA LEU A 76 6.98 21.70 -4.04
C LEU A 76 7.56 20.37 -3.59
N GLU A 77 8.21 19.61 -4.47
CA GLU A 77 8.87 18.35 -4.14
C GLU A 77 9.92 18.50 -3.01
N LYS A 78 10.69 19.61 -3.02
CA LYS A 78 11.67 19.92 -1.97
C LYS A 78 11.02 20.25 -0.62
N ILE A 79 9.86 20.91 -0.65
CA ILE A 79 9.10 21.34 0.52
C ILE A 79 8.29 20.18 1.10
N THR A 80 7.63 19.40 0.25
CA THR A 80 6.74 18.32 0.65
C THR A 80 7.50 17.07 1.08
N LYS A 81 8.73 16.84 0.59
CA LYS A 81 9.80 15.88 0.99
C LYS A 81 9.44 14.43 1.39
N ASN A 82 8.16 14.07 1.49
CA ASN A 82 7.65 12.85 2.10
C ASN A 82 6.70 12.06 1.21
N VAL A 83 6.29 12.58 0.05
CA VAL A 83 5.26 11.91 -0.75
C VAL A 83 5.85 11.44 -2.07
N THR A 84 5.89 10.10 -2.20
CA THR A 84 6.20 9.26 -3.37
C THR A 84 7.59 8.64 -3.48
N ALA A 85 7.61 7.41 -4.01
CA ALA A 85 8.74 6.53 -4.27
C ALA A 85 9.93 7.17 -5.03
N ARG A 86 9.77 8.39 -5.58
CA ARG A 86 10.85 9.23 -6.12
C ARG A 86 11.92 9.53 -5.08
N THR A 87 11.58 9.71 -3.80
CA THR A 87 12.59 9.97 -2.75
C THR A 87 13.52 8.78 -2.59
N LEU A 88 13.05 7.54 -2.68
CA LEU A 88 13.92 6.36 -2.48
C LEU A 88 14.97 6.21 -3.61
N VAL A 89 14.56 6.47 -4.85
CA VAL A 89 15.47 6.46 -6.01
C VAL A 89 16.40 7.68 -6.01
N ALA A 90 15.88 8.88 -5.70
CA ALA A 90 16.68 10.10 -5.59
C ALA A 90 17.67 10.06 -4.42
N THR A 91 17.32 9.43 -3.29
CA THR A 91 18.19 9.26 -2.11
C THR A 91 19.34 8.27 -2.41
N ARG A 92 19.08 7.22 -3.20
CA ARG A 92 20.13 6.30 -3.66
C ARG A 92 21.10 6.97 -4.64
N ILE A 93 20.60 7.87 -5.50
CA ILE A 93 21.41 8.66 -6.44
C ILE A 93 22.24 9.74 -5.72
N HIS A 94 21.75 10.29 -4.60
CA HIS A 94 22.45 11.30 -3.80
C HIS A 94 23.38 10.74 -2.69
N GLY A 95 23.70 9.44 -2.72
CA GLY A 95 24.73 8.86 -1.84
C GLY A 95 24.42 8.88 -0.34
N ARG A 96 23.18 9.18 0.08
CA ARG A 96 22.77 9.04 1.49
C ARG A 96 22.39 7.57 1.71
N GLY A 97 23.15 6.87 2.55
CA GLY A 97 23.12 5.42 2.71
C GLY A 97 21.73 4.83 3.03
N PHE A 98 21.62 3.50 2.87
CA PHE A 98 20.39 2.70 3.06
C PHE A 98 19.62 3.04 4.35
N PHE A 99 20.33 3.26 5.46
CA PHE A 99 19.74 3.62 6.74
C PHE A 99 18.95 4.94 6.68
N HIS A 100 19.45 5.96 6.00
CA HIS A 100 18.72 7.22 5.91
C HIS A 100 17.43 7.06 5.10
N ALA A 101 17.49 6.32 3.99
CA ALA A 101 16.30 6.01 3.18
C ALA A 101 15.26 5.18 3.95
N ALA A 102 15.70 4.20 4.75
CA ALA A 102 14.82 3.34 5.53
C ALA A 102 14.13 4.09 6.69
N PHE A 103 14.85 4.95 7.41
CA PHE A 103 14.33 5.58 8.64
C PHE A 103 13.65 6.94 8.41
N PHE A 104 14.05 7.70 7.38
CA PHE A 104 13.58 9.08 7.17
C PHE A 104 12.57 9.25 6.04
N THR A 105 12.25 8.21 5.27
CA THR A 105 11.18 8.28 4.26
C THR A 105 9.91 7.63 4.77
N SER A 106 8.74 8.19 4.44
CA SER A 106 7.44 7.62 4.82
C SER A 106 7.26 6.18 4.30
N VAL A 107 7.80 5.89 3.11
CA VAL A 107 7.86 4.53 2.54
C VAL A 107 8.74 3.61 3.38
N GLY A 108 9.94 4.07 3.74
CA GLY A 108 10.88 3.30 4.55
C GLY A 108 10.33 2.97 5.93
N GLN A 109 9.69 3.93 6.59
CA GLN A 109 9.02 3.72 7.88
C GLN A 109 7.89 2.70 7.77
N TYR A 110 7.10 2.74 6.69
CA TYR A 110 6.06 1.75 6.44
C TYR A 110 6.64 0.34 6.18
N LEU A 111 7.70 0.23 5.39
CA LEU A 111 8.38 -1.05 5.15
C LEU A 111 9.02 -1.61 6.43
N LEU A 112 9.59 -0.75 7.28
CA LEU A 112 10.10 -1.14 8.59
C LEU A 112 8.97 -1.63 9.49
N PHE A 113 7.85 -0.92 9.54
CA PHE A 113 6.66 -1.34 10.28
C PHE A 113 6.13 -2.70 9.81
N LEU A 114 6.05 -2.91 8.50
CA LEU A 114 5.58 -4.18 7.96
C LEU A 114 6.56 -5.32 8.28
N SER A 115 7.86 -5.04 8.18
CA SER A 115 8.93 -5.97 8.55
C SER A 115 8.87 -6.35 10.03
N THR A 116 8.77 -5.38 10.95
CA THR A 116 8.67 -5.67 12.38
C THR A 116 7.45 -6.50 12.71
N ILE A 117 6.29 -6.21 12.10
CA ILE A 117 5.09 -7.03 12.26
C ILE A 117 5.29 -8.45 11.74
N THR A 118 5.93 -8.64 10.58
CA THR A 118 6.23 -10.00 10.09
C THR A 118 7.11 -10.77 11.07
N PHE A 119 8.18 -10.13 11.60
CA PHE A 119 9.04 -10.75 12.60
C PHE A 119 8.27 -11.11 13.88
N ILE A 120 7.37 -10.24 14.34
CA ILE A 120 6.50 -10.52 15.51
C ILE A 120 5.63 -11.74 15.24
N PHE A 121 4.97 -11.84 14.08
CA PHE A 121 4.13 -13.00 13.76
C PHE A 121 4.94 -14.29 13.59
N VAL A 122 6.14 -14.23 12.99
CA VAL A 122 7.05 -15.38 12.91
C VAL A 122 7.49 -15.82 14.30
N TYR A 123 7.89 -14.88 15.15
CA TYR A 123 8.28 -15.16 16.53
C TYR A 123 7.14 -15.78 17.33
N LEU A 124 5.94 -15.21 17.25
CA LEU A 124 4.74 -15.77 17.88
C LEU A 124 4.44 -17.17 17.34
N LEU A 125 4.59 -17.40 16.03
CA LEU A 125 4.39 -18.73 15.46
C LEU A 125 5.38 -19.74 16.03
N ILE A 126 6.67 -19.40 16.13
CA ILE A 126 7.72 -20.27 16.69
C ILE A 126 7.44 -20.56 18.18
N VAL A 127 7.07 -19.54 18.96
CA VAL A 127 6.74 -19.71 20.38
C VAL A 127 5.48 -20.57 20.55
N ASN A 128 4.46 -20.39 19.72
CA ASN A 128 3.23 -21.19 19.81
C ASN A 128 3.46 -22.66 19.39
N VAL A 129 4.30 -22.89 18.38
CA VAL A 129 4.69 -24.26 17.95
C VAL A 129 5.46 -24.98 19.06
N THR A 130 6.30 -24.27 19.82
CA THR A 130 7.09 -24.86 20.92
C THR A 130 6.33 -24.90 22.26
N GLY A 131 5.39 -23.99 22.49
CA GLY A 131 4.73 -23.75 23.77
C GLY A 131 3.41 -24.49 24.01
N LYS A 132 3.01 -25.45 23.15
CA LYS A 132 1.74 -26.20 23.22
C LYS A 132 0.45 -25.36 23.16
N VAL A 133 0.53 -24.05 22.93
CA VAL A 133 -0.64 -23.18 22.72
C VAL A 133 -0.99 -23.19 21.23
N THR A 134 -1.79 -24.16 20.80
CA THR A 134 -2.16 -24.37 19.38
C THR A 134 -3.23 -23.40 18.88
N ILE A 135 -3.89 -22.68 19.79
CA ILE A 135 -5.00 -21.76 19.49
C ILE A 135 -4.52 -20.55 18.69
N LEU A 136 -3.31 -20.04 18.95
CA LEU A 136 -2.76 -18.87 18.27
C LEU A 136 -2.12 -19.19 16.91
N THR A 137 -1.87 -20.47 16.59
CA THR A 137 -1.25 -20.88 15.33
C THR A 137 -1.99 -20.35 14.09
N PRO A 138 -3.32 -20.53 13.95
CA PRO A 138 -4.05 -20.00 12.79
C PRO A 138 -4.10 -18.46 12.76
N PHE A 139 -4.15 -17.78 13.90
CA PHE A 139 -4.07 -16.31 13.95
C PHE A 139 -2.73 -15.80 13.40
N CYS A 140 -1.63 -16.40 13.84
CA CYS A 140 -0.29 -16.04 13.39
C CYS A 140 -0.09 -16.38 11.90
N ALA A 141 -0.58 -17.54 11.46
CA ALA A 141 -0.49 -17.96 10.07
C ALA A 141 -1.29 -17.03 9.13
N ALA A 142 -2.50 -16.62 9.52
CA ALA A 142 -3.28 -15.65 8.75
C ALA A 142 -2.66 -14.24 8.76
N GLY A 143 -2.08 -13.82 9.89
CA GLY A 143 -1.29 -12.59 9.98
C GLY A 143 -0.13 -12.60 8.99
N LEU A 144 0.63 -13.70 8.91
CA LEU A 144 1.71 -13.86 7.93
C LEU A 144 1.21 -13.81 6.48
N GLY A 145 0.11 -14.50 6.17
CA GLY A 145 -0.51 -14.45 4.84
C GLY A 145 -0.89 -13.03 4.44
N THR A 146 -1.46 -12.28 5.38
CA THR A 146 -1.84 -10.88 5.18
C THR A 146 -0.63 -9.97 5.01
N CYS A 147 0.45 -10.20 5.76
CA CYS A 147 1.70 -9.44 5.58
C CYS A 147 2.33 -9.69 4.21
N VAL A 148 2.34 -10.94 3.72
CA VAL A 148 2.83 -11.28 2.36
C VAL A 148 2.00 -10.56 1.30
N PHE A 149 0.68 -10.52 1.49
CA PHE A 149 -0.23 -9.78 0.64
C PHE A 149 0.07 -8.27 0.61
N LEU A 150 0.25 -7.66 1.80
CA LEU A 150 0.60 -6.25 1.93
C LEU A 150 1.97 -5.93 1.32
N LEU A 151 2.97 -6.79 1.49
CA LEU A 151 4.28 -6.67 0.84
C LEU A 151 4.12 -6.63 -0.68
N ARG A 152 3.32 -7.54 -1.24
CA ARG A 152 3.07 -7.63 -2.68
C ARG A 152 2.42 -6.36 -3.22
N ILE A 153 1.34 -5.88 -2.61
CA ILE A 153 0.69 -4.61 -3.01
C ILE A 153 1.68 -3.46 -2.91
N THR A 154 2.45 -3.40 -1.83
CA THR A 154 3.43 -2.34 -1.61
C THR A 154 4.50 -2.38 -2.70
N GLN A 155 5.01 -3.55 -3.05
CA GLN A 155 5.96 -3.72 -4.15
C GLN A 155 5.38 -3.28 -5.49
N GLU A 156 4.14 -3.65 -5.80
CA GLU A 156 3.45 -3.25 -7.03
C GLU A 156 3.26 -1.74 -7.10
N LYS A 157 2.81 -1.10 -6.01
CA LYS A 157 2.63 0.37 -5.91
C LYS A 157 3.95 1.13 -5.93
N LEU A 158 5.01 0.58 -5.35
CA LEU A 158 6.35 1.15 -5.44
C LEU A 158 6.90 1.08 -6.86
N LYS A 159 6.60 -0.01 -7.59
CA LYS A 159 6.95 -0.16 -9.00
C LYS A 159 6.15 0.83 -9.88
N SER A 160 4.86 1.01 -9.62
CA SER A 160 4.02 1.98 -10.34
C SER A 160 4.25 3.44 -9.94
N ARG A 161 5.03 3.68 -8.86
CA ARG A 161 5.34 5.00 -8.30
C ARG A 161 4.13 5.76 -7.72
N GLU A 162 3.03 5.07 -7.47
CA GLU A 162 1.77 5.62 -6.93
C GLU A 162 1.63 5.34 -5.43
N PHE A 163 2.75 5.16 -4.71
CA PHE A 163 2.69 4.89 -3.28
C PHE A 163 2.27 6.15 -2.52
N ASP A 164 1.03 6.14 -2.06
CA ASP A 164 0.47 7.16 -1.19
C ASP A 164 0.46 6.68 0.28
N PRO A 165 1.22 7.33 1.18
CA PRO A 165 1.27 7.00 2.61
C PRO A 165 -0.05 7.28 3.35
N ALA A 166 -0.99 8.01 2.78
CA ALA A 166 -2.31 8.23 3.41
C ALA A 166 -3.11 6.93 3.57
N PHE A 167 -2.78 5.88 2.82
CA PHE A 167 -3.47 4.58 2.90
C PHE A 167 -2.97 3.67 4.03
N ILE A 168 -1.97 4.07 4.82
CA ILE A 168 -1.41 3.25 5.91
C ILE A 168 -2.49 2.77 6.91
N PRO A 169 -3.43 3.63 7.39
CA PRO A 169 -4.49 3.19 8.29
C PRO A 169 -5.42 2.13 7.65
N SER A 170 -5.70 2.26 6.35
CA SER A 170 -6.51 1.28 5.61
C SER A 170 -5.82 -0.08 5.54
N GLN A 171 -4.50 -0.12 5.36
CA GLN A 171 -3.73 -1.36 5.36
C GLN A 171 -3.70 -2.03 6.75
N LEU A 172 -3.72 -1.25 7.83
CA LEU A 172 -3.81 -1.79 9.20
C LEU A 172 -5.18 -2.43 9.46
N ILE A 173 -6.27 -1.84 8.96
CA ILE A 173 -7.60 -2.45 9.03
C ILE A 173 -7.63 -3.79 8.28
N ARG A 174 -7.02 -3.85 7.09
CA ARG A 174 -6.87 -5.11 6.33
C ARG A 174 -6.06 -6.14 7.11
N LEU A 175 -4.97 -5.73 7.77
CA LEU A 175 -4.19 -6.61 8.64
C LEU A 175 -5.04 -7.20 9.77
N CYS A 176 -5.80 -6.36 10.48
CA CYS A 176 -6.68 -6.82 11.55
C CYS A 176 -7.75 -7.78 11.03
N LEU A 177 -8.37 -7.48 9.88
CA LEU A 177 -9.36 -8.35 9.25
C LEU A 177 -8.77 -9.69 8.84
N GLY A 178 -7.56 -9.71 8.27
CA GLY A 178 -6.88 -10.95 7.91
C GLY A 178 -6.56 -11.82 9.12
N VAL A 179 -6.10 -11.22 10.22
CA VAL A 179 -5.88 -11.93 11.49
C VAL A 179 -7.19 -12.47 12.08
N LEU A 180 -8.27 -11.69 12.04
CA LEU A 180 -9.60 -12.12 12.49
C LEU A 180 -10.16 -13.25 11.62
N ALA A 181 -9.92 -13.21 10.30
CA ALA A 181 -10.29 -14.29 9.40
C ALA A 181 -9.57 -15.60 9.76
N GLY A 182 -8.29 -15.55 10.14
CA GLY A 182 -7.57 -16.69 10.71
C GLY A 182 -8.18 -17.22 12.01
N GLY A 183 -8.64 -16.30 12.88
CA GLY A 183 -9.34 -16.64 14.11
C GLY A 183 -10.69 -17.33 13.90
N SER A 184 -11.37 -17.04 12.79
CA SER A 184 -12.65 -17.69 12.47
C SER A 184 -12.50 -19.21 12.28
N ILE A 185 -11.34 -19.70 11.81
CA ILE A 185 -11.07 -21.14 11.69
C ILE A 185 -11.05 -21.83 13.07
N VAL A 186 -10.61 -21.13 14.11
CA VAL A 186 -10.63 -21.64 15.48
C VAL A 186 -12.05 -21.73 16.02
N LEU A 187 -12.90 -20.75 15.67
CA LEU A 187 -14.28 -20.68 16.12
C LEU A 187 -15.18 -21.69 15.40
N PHE A 188 -14.85 -22.07 14.17
CA PHE A 188 -15.60 -23.02 13.35
C PHE A 188 -14.71 -24.20 12.89
N PRO A 189 -14.23 -25.05 13.83
CA PRO A 189 -13.35 -26.18 13.50
C PRO A 189 -14.03 -27.23 12.61
N ASP A 190 -15.36 -27.34 12.70
CA ASP A 190 -16.20 -28.27 11.94
C ASP A 190 -16.16 -28.03 10.43
N LEU A 191 -15.80 -26.81 9.98
CA LEU A 191 -15.63 -26.48 8.56
C LEU A 191 -14.39 -27.13 7.93
N VAL A 192 -13.40 -27.50 8.74
CA VAL A 192 -12.11 -28.02 8.26
C VAL A 192 -11.99 -29.52 8.50
N LYS A 193 -12.60 -30.04 9.57
CA LYS A 193 -12.70 -31.48 9.85
C LYS A 193 -14.05 -31.79 10.50
N PRO A 194 -15.03 -32.38 9.78
CA PRO A 194 -16.35 -32.69 10.34
C PRO A 194 -16.34 -33.79 11.44
N ASP A 195 -15.20 -34.42 11.70
CA ASP A 195 -15.06 -35.58 12.62
C ASP A 195 -14.28 -35.30 13.91
N LYS A 196 -13.95 -34.05 14.24
CA LYS A 196 -13.23 -33.72 15.48
C LYS A 196 -14.00 -32.74 16.35
N THR A 197 -14.71 -33.31 17.33
CA THR A 197 -15.31 -32.57 18.44
C THR A 197 -14.28 -31.73 19.19
N ILE A 198 -14.77 -30.59 19.68
CA ILE A 198 -14.08 -29.50 20.41
C ILE A 198 -13.19 -29.98 21.59
N THR A 199 -13.28 -31.25 22.01
CA THR A 199 -12.51 -31.85 23.11
C THR A 199 -11.17 -32.47 22.70
N ASP A 200 -10.83 -32.55 21.42
CA ASP A 200 -9.55 -33.12 20.96
C ASP A 200 -8.46 -32.03 20.76
N ILE A 201 -8.37 -31.09 21.72
CA ILE A 201 -7.36 -30.01 21.84
C ILE A 201 -5.96 -30.58 22.16
N GLY A 202 -5.73 -31.85 21.82
CA GLY A 202 -4.50 -32.59 22.03
C GLY A 202 -3.50 -32.38 20.90
N ASN A 203 -2.58 -31.43 21.10
CA ASN A 203 -1.16 -31.48 20.71
C ASN A 203 -0.73 -31.72 19.25
N GLN A 204 -1.63 -31.84 18.27
CA GLN A 204 -1.20 -31.95 16.88
C GLN A 204 -1.53 -30.67 16.13
N ILE A 205 -0.46 -29.95 15.77
CA ILE A 205 -0.49 -28.89 14.76
C ILE A 205 -1.16 -29.48 13.52
N ASN A 206 -2.43 -29.19 13.30
CA ASN A 206 -3.06 -29.48 12.02
C ASN A 206 -2.45 -28.49 11.02
N LEU A 207 -1.36 -28.88 10.38
CA LEU A 207 -0.74 -28.17 9.25
C LEU A 207 -1.81 -27.71 8.24
N GLY A 208 -2.90 -28.47 8.08
CA GLY A 208 -4.08 -28.09 7.30
C GLY A 208 -4.81 -26.82 7.80
N GLN A 209 -5.03 -26.68 9.12
CA GLN A 209 -5.68 -25.49 9.68
C GLN A 209 -4.78 -24.25 9.56
N GLY A 210 -3.47 -24.40 9.83
CA GLY A 210 -2.51 -23.30 9.68
C GLY A 210 -2.33 -22.85 8.23
N SER A 211 -2.23 -23.78 7.28
CA SER A 211 -2.14 -23.46 5.85
C SER A 211 -3.42 -22.84 5.30
N LEU A 212 -4.60 -23.32 5.72
CA LEU A 212 -5.87 -22.68 5.37
C LEU A 212 -5.95 -21.25 5.91
N ALA A 213 -5.55 -21.05 7.17
CA ALA A 213 -5.52 -19.72 7.77
C ALA A 213 -4.57 -18.77 7.04
N PHE A 214 -3.40 -19.27 6.62
CA PHE A 214 -2.47 -18.51 5.79
C PHE A 214 -3.10 -18.08 4.46
N VAL A 215 -3.77 -19.01 3.76
CA VAL A 215 -4.44 -18.71 2.48
C VAL A 215 -5.58 -17.70 2.67
N LEU A 216 -6.37 -17.83 3.74
CA LEU A 216 -7.44 -16.86 4.06
C LEU A 216 -6.87 -15.47 4.33
N GLY A 217 -5.77 -15.37 5.10
CA GLY A 217 -5.09 -14.10 5.34
C GLY A 217 -4.49 -13.50 4.07
N TYR A 218 -3.93 -14.33 3.19
CA TYR A 218 -3.44 -13.86 1.89
C TYR A 218 -4.58 -13.37 0.96
N ALA A 219 -5.75 -14.00 1.05
CA ALA A 219 -6.95 -13.63 0.29
C ALA A 219 -7.80 -12.55 0.98
N VAL A 220 -7.23 -11.72 1.86
CA VAL A 220 -7.96 -10.73 2.65
C VAL A 220 -8.75 -9.73 1.79
N ASP A 221 -8.29 -9.41 0.59
CA ASP A 221 -8.99 -8.50 -0.32
C ASP A 221 -10.32 -9.08 -0.83
N ILE A 222 -10.42 -10.41 -0.97
CA ILE A 222 -11.70 -11.07 -1.30
C ILE A 222 -12.65 -10.93 -0.12
N PHE A 223 -12.17 -11.13 1.11
CA PHE A 223 -12.98 -10.93 2.31
C PHE A 223 -13.44 -9.48 2.45
N TYR A 224 -12.55 -8.53 2.20
CA TYR A 224 -12.87 -7.11 2.22
C TYR A 224 -13.92 -6.77 1.15
N ALA A 225 -13.76 -7.26 -0.08
CA ALA A 225 -14.73 -7.06 -1.16
C ALA A 225 -16.11 -7.69 -0.86
N ILE A 226 -16.13 -8.86 -0.20
CA ILE A 226 -17.38 -9.49 0.25
C ILE A 226 -18.04 -8.65 1.34
N LEU A 227 -17.28 -8.18 2.33
CA LEU A 227 -17.78 -7.33 3.40
C LEU A 227 -18.31 -5.99 2.86
N ASP A 228 -17.61 -5.37 1.91
CA ASP A 228 -18.06 -4.16 1.24
C ASP A 228 -19.34 -4.39 0.44
N ASN A 229 -19.47 -5.54 -0.23
CA ASN A 229 -20.69 -5.89 -0.98
C ASN A 229 -21.88 -6.15 -0.04
N ILE A 230 -21.66 -6.83 1.09
CA ILE A 230 -22.68 -7.04 2.12
C ILE A 230 -23.06 -5.72 2.78
N GLY A 231 -22.09 -4.92 3.21
CA GLY A 231 -22.29 -3.60 3.83
C GLY A 231 -22.97 -2.62 2.87
N GLY A 232 -22.60 -2.62 1.60
CA GLY A 232 -23.23 -1.84 0.54
C GLY A 232 -24.68 -2.25 0.29
N LYS A 233 -24.99 -3.56 0.29
CA LYS A 233 -26.36 -4.07 0.22
C LYS A 233 -27.20 -3.69 1.44
N ILE A 234 -26.62 -3.64 2.64
CA ILE A 234 -27.32 -3.22 3.87
C ILE A 234 -27.60 -1.72 3.82
N LYS A 235 -26.67 -0.90 3.32
CA LYS A 235 -26.87 0.55 3.15
C LYS A 235 -28.01 0.87 2.18
N ASN A 236 -28.19 0.09 1.12
CA ASN A 236 -29.30 0.21 0.17
C ASN A 236 -30.64 -0.36 0.67
N ARG A 237 -30.68 -1.08 1.80
CA ARG A 237 -31.91 -1.65 2.36
C ARG A 237 -32.59 -0.75 3.40
N ASN A 238 -31.87 0.28 3.85
CA ASN A 238 -32.32 1.26 4.85
C ASN A 238 -32.57 2.66 4.23
N GLN A 239 -32.65 2.75 2.90
CA GLN A 239 -33.22 3.86 2.14
C GLN A 239 -34.48 3.36 1.43
#